data_AF-A0AAX2BNU9-F1
#
_entry.id   AF-A0AAX2BNU9-F1
#
_cell.length_a   1.000
_cell.length_b   1.000
_cell.length_c   1.000
_cell.angle_alpha   90.00
_cell.angle_beta   90.00
_cell.angle_gamma   90.00
#
_symmetry.space_group_name_H-M   'P 1'
#
loop_
_entity.id
_entity.type
_entity.pdbx_description
1 polymer ?
#
loop_
_entity_poly.entity_id
_entity_poly.type
_entity_poly.pdbx_seq_one_letter_code
_entity_poly.pdbx_strand_id
1 'polypeptide(L)'
;MNTKVTRLHKAQLLRRLNMVNENELRARRNMIILMANGMPEALVMDADKLDDRMNDLFIEKIGCRDFTSEDEEASYVKGAEQMMFAEAVKVFEQSKGD
;
A
#
# COMPACT_ATOMS: atom_id res chain seq x y z
N MET A 1 27.04 2.88 21.80
CA MET A 1 26.02 3.93 21.54
C MET A 1 24.70 3.25 21.18
N ASN A 2 23.63 3.72 21.81
CA ASN A 2 22.37 3.00 22.05
C ASN A 2 21.48 2.99 20.79
N THR A 3 21.37 1.85 20.09
CA THR A 3 20.59 1.66 18.84
C THR A 3 19.11 2.09 18.94
N LYS A 4 18.54 2.08 20.15
CA LYS A 4 17.20 2.62 20.43
C LYS A 4 17.12 4.13 20.24
N VAL A 5 18.14 4.88 20.63
CA VAL A 5 18.20 6.35 20.51
C VAL A 5 18.28 6.76 19.03
N THR A 6 19.01 6.00 18.22
CA THR A 6 19.13 6.25 16.78
C THR A 6 17.82 6.02 16.02
N ARG A 7 17.05 4.96 16.38
CA ARG A 7 15.73 4.69 15.79
C ARG A 7 14.69 5.74 16.18
N LEU A 8 14.70 6.19 17.44
CA LEU A 8 13.78 7.22 17.92
C LEU A 8 14.00 8.55 17.18
N HIS A 9 15.26 8.95 16.97
CA HIS A 9 15.61 10.16 16.23
C HIS A 9 15.23 10.07 14.75
N LYS A 10 15.41 8.91 14.10
CA LYS A 10 14.98 8.72 12.70
C LYS A 10 13.46 8.87 12.57
N ALA A 11 12.67 8.23 13.44
CA ALA A 11 11.21 8.34 13.42
C ALA A 11 10.72 9.79 13.69
N GLN A 12 11.37 10.50 14.61
CA GLN A 12 11.06 11.92 14.89
C GLN A 12 11.46 12.85 13.73
N LEU A 13 12.58 12.58 13.05
CA LEU A 13 13.02 13.33 11.87
C LEU A 13 12.06 13.11 10.70
N LEU A 14 11.63 11.87 10.47
CA LEU A 14 10.64 11.52 9.45
C LEU A 14 9.30 12.23 9.69
N ARG A 15 8.80 12.23 10.93
CA ARG A 15 7.62 13.02 11.33
C ARG A 15 7.80 14.53 11.13
N ARG A 16 8.99 15.08 11.43
CA ARG A 16 9.28 16.52 11.28
C ARG A 16 9.49 16.95 9.83
N LEU A 17 9.94 16.05 8.96
CA LEU A 17 10.16 16.27 7.53
C LEU A 17 8.93 15.95 6.67
N ASN A 18 7.77 15.66 7.28
CA ASN A 18 6.57 15.20 6.56
C ASN A 18 6.80 13.88 5.78
N MET A 19 7.89 13.17 6.06
CA MET A 19 8.22 11.89 5.46
C MET A 19 7.44 10.80 6.19
N VAL A 20 6.26 10.50 5.65
CA VAL A 20 5.45 9.34 6.01
C VAL A 20 6.35 8.08 5.96
N ASN A 21 6.34 7.25 7.00
CA ASN A 21 7.14 6.02 7.03
C ASN A 21 6.70 5.08 5.89
N GLU A 22 7.57 4.21 5.37
CA GLU A 22 7.25 3.30 4.25
C GLU A 22 6.00 2.46 4.50
N ASN A 23 5.80 2.00 5.75
CA ASN A 23 4.60 1.26 6.15
C ASN A 23 3.33 2.13 6.10
N GLU A 24 3.42 3.38 6.53
CA GLU A 24 2.30 4.32 6.45
C GLU A 24 1.99 4.71 5.00
N LEU A 25 3.01 4.80 4.14
CA LEU A 25 2.85 5.02 2.71
C LEU A 25 2.18 3.83 2.04
N ARG A 26 2.57 2.60 2.39
CA ARG A 26 1.93 1.37 1.91
C ARG A 26 0.46 1.33 2.33
N ALA A 27 0.17 1.52 3.62
CA ALA A 27 -1.20 1.53 4.12
C ALA A 27 -2.08 2.57 3.37
N ARG A 28 -1.56 3.77 3.10
CA ARG A 28 -2.27 4.78 2.31
C ARG A 28 -2.51 4.34 0.86
N ARG A 29 -1.54 3.70 0.21
CA ARG A 29 -1.74 3.16 -1.15
C ARG A 29 -2.79 2.06 -1.16
N ASN A 30 -2.70 1.10 -0.24
CA ASN A 30 -3.68 0.03 -0.08
C ASN A 30 -5.09 0.61 0.09
N MET A 31 -5.25 1.59 0.98
CA MET A 31 -6.53 2.28 1.18
C MET A 31 -7.07 2.90 -0.11
N ILE A 32 -6.24 3.64 -0.86
CA ILE A 32 -6.63 4.28 -2.13
C ILE A 32 -7.06 3.23 -3.17
N ILE A 33 -6.31 2.14 -3.30
CA ILE A 33 -6.61 1.06 -4.24
C ILE A 33 -7.94 0.39 -3.89
N LEU A 34 -8.15 0.04 -2.62
CA LEU A 34 -9.37 -0.62 -2.15
C LEU A 34 -10.60 0.27 -2.35
N MET A 35 -10.48 1.56 -2.05
CA MET A 35 -11.57 2.52 -2.29
C MET A 35 -11.94 2.62 -3.77
N ALA A 36 -10.96 2.68 -4.67
CA ALA A 36 -11.22 2.71 -6.11
C ALA A 36 -11.85 1.41 -6.63
N ASN A 37 -11.68 0.29 -5.92
CA ASN A 37 -12.31 -0.99 -6.21
C ASN A 37 -13.67 -1.17 -5.49
N GLY A 38 -14.26 -0.08 -4.98
CA GLY A 38 -15.62 -0.10 -4.42
C GLY A 38 -15.71 -0.55 -2.97
N MET A 39 -14.61 -0.48 -2.21
CA MET A 39 -14.58 -0.78 -0.77
C MET A 39 -14.47 0.50 0.07
N PRO A 40 -15.57 1.22 0.34
CA PRO A 40 -15.55 2.44 1.15
C PRO A 40 -15.11 2.21 2.61
N GLU A 41 -15.30 1.00 3.14
CA GLU A 41 -14.88 0.61 4.50
C GLU A 41 -13.36 0.67 4.72
N ALA A 42 -12.55 0.72 3.65
CA ALA A 42 -11.11 0.86 3.74
C ALA A 42 -10.65 2.13 4.49
N LEU A 43 -11.48 3.19 4.53
CA LEU A 43 -11.19 4.44 5.23
C LEU A 43 -11.02 4.30 6.75
N VAL A 44 -11.62 3.25 7.34
CA VAL A 44 -11.60 3.02 8.79
C VAL A 44 -10.81 1.77 9.19
N MET A 45 -10.14 1.13 8.23
CA MET A 45 -9.30 -0.02 8.48
C MET A 45 -7.92 0.40 9.03
N ASP A 46 -7.40 -0.42 9.94
CA ASP A 46 -6.00 -0.34 10.35
C ASP A 46 -5.08 -0.88 9.24
N ALA A 47 -3.78 -0.64 9.38
CA ALA A 47 -2.79 -1.00 8.36
C ALA A 47 -2.74 -2.51 8.08
N ASP A 48 -2.94 -3.35 9.09
CA ASP A 48 -2.87 -4.80 8.97
C ASP A 48 -4.08 -5.32 8.15
N LYS A 49 -5.29 -4.83 8.45
CA LYS A 49 -6.49 -5.17 7.67
C LYS A 49 -6.44 -4.66 6.24
N LEU A 50 -5.84 -3.50 6.02
CA LEU A 50 -5.62 -2.98 4.67
C LEU A 50 -4.69 -3.90 3.86
N ASP A 51 -3.69 -4.51 4.51
CA ASP A 51 -2.78 -5.47 3.87
C ASP A 51 -3.51 -6.78 3.56
N ASP A 52 -4.27 -7.33 4.51
CA ASP A 52 -5.09 -8.53 4.32
C ASP A 52 -6.08 -8.37 3.15
N ARG A 53 -6.80 -7.25 3.11
CA ARG A 53 -7.78 -6.97 2.03
C ARG A 53 -7.11 -6.72 0.69
N MET A 54 -5.90 -6.17 0.69
CA MET A 54 -5.12 -6.06 -0.54
C MET A 54 -4.68 -7.42 -1.06
N ASN A 55 -4.30 -8.36 -0.19
CA ASN A 55 -4.01 -9.73 -0.59
C ASN A 55 -5.24 -10.41 -1.20
N ASP A 56 -6.42 -10.27 -0.59
CA ASP A 56 -7.68 -10.77 -1.15
C ASP A 56 -7.94 -10.21 -2.56
N LEU A 57 -7.83 -8.87 -2.70
CA LEU A 57 -8.05 -8.18 -3.98
C LEU A 57 -7.02 -8.61 -5.04
N PHE A 58 -5.77 -8.82 -4.63
CA PHE A 58 -4.71 -9.28 -5.51
C PHE A 58 -5.04 -10.65 -6.09
N ILE A 59 -5.47 -11.59 -5.24
CA ILE A 59 -5.92 -12.92 -5.65
C ILE A 59 -7.12 -12.80 -6.60
N GLU A 60 -8.09 -11.93 -6.31
CA GLU A 60 -9.28 -11.76 -7.15
C GLU A 60 -8.96 -11.20 -8.55
N LYS A 61 -8.10 -10.18 -8.63
CA LYS A 61 -7.85 -9.43 -9.87
C LYS A 61 -6.74 -10.03 -10.73
N ILE A 62 -5.73 -10.60 -10.09
CA ILE A 62 -4.48 -11.02 -10.74
C ILE A 62 -4.32 -12.55 -10.68
N GLY A 63 -4.92 -13.20 -9.70
CA GLY A 63 -4.87 -14.66 -9.52
C GLY A 63 -3.63 -15.12 -8.75
N CYS A 64 -3.65 -16.39 -8.34
CA CYS A 64 -2.49 -17.04 -7.74
C CYS A 64 -1.52 -17.51 -8.82
N ARG A 65 -0.21 -17.28 -8.59
CA ARG A 65 0.85 -17.73 -9.48
C ARG A 65 1.89 -18.50 -8.68
N ASP A 66 2.36 -19.61 -9.24
CA ASP A 66 3.49 -20.36 -8.67
C ASP A 66 4.79 -19.64 -9.01
N PHE A 67 5.39 -18.97 -8.03
CA PHE A 67 6.69 -18.33 -8.18
C PHE A 67 7.82 -19.33 -7.94
N THR A 68 8.93 -19.14 -8.65
CA THR A 68 10.11 -20.01 -8.53
C THR A 68 11.09 -19.53 -7.46
N SER A 69 10.88 -18.32 -6.92
CA SER A 69 11.66 -17.74 -5.82
C SER A 69 10.90 -16.61 -5.10
N GLU A 70 11.29 -16.32 -3.86
CA GLU A 70 10.75 -15.21 -3.07
C GLU A 70 11.05 -13.83 -3.71
N ASP A 71 12.21 -13.68 -4.37
CA ASP A 71 12.58 -12.43 -5.05
C ASP A 71 11.70 -12.16 -6.28
N GLU A 72 11.35 -13.22 -7.02
CA GLU A 72 10.41 -13.14 -8.16
C GLU A 72 9.02 -12.72 -7.68
N GLU A 73 8.53 -13.35 -6.62
CA GLU A 73 7.25 -13.03 -5.98
C GLU A 73 7.22 -11.58 -5.51
N ALA A 74 8.22 -11.14 -4.73
CA ALA A 74 8.28 -9.79 -4.20
C ALA A 74 8.32 -8.72 -5.29
N SER A 75 9.07 -8.97 -6.37
CA SER A 75 9.15 -8.09 -7.54
C SER A 75 7.80 -8.00 -8.27
N TYR A 76 7.15 -9.15 -8.48
CA TYR A 76 5.85 -9.22 -9.13
C TYR A 76 4.76 -8.50 -8.34
N VAL A 77 4.63 -8.80 -7.05
CA VAL A 77 3.65 -8.18 -6.14
C VAL A 77 3.84 -6.66 -6.12
N LYS A 78 5.09 -6.18 -6.03
CA LYS A 78 5.39 -4.75 -6.07
C LYS A 78 4.96 -4.09 -7.39
N GLY A 79 5.23 -4.73 -8.53
CA GLY A 79 4.84 -4.22 -9.84
C GLY A 79 3.31 -4.12 -9.98
N ALA A 80 2.60 -5.13 -9.50
CA ALA A 80 1.16 -5.17 -9.52
C ALA A 80 0.51 -4.16 -8.55
N GLU A 81 1.05 -3.96 -7.34
CA GLU A 81 0.63 -2.88 -6.42
C GLU A 81 0.73 -1.51 -7.11
N GLN A 82 1.83 -1.25 -7.82
CA GLN A 82 2.05 0.01 -8.55
C GLN A 82 1.04 0.21 -9.69
N MET A 83 0.72 -0.86 -10.43
CA MET A 83 -0.27 -0.82 -11.52
C MET A 83 -1.67 -0.51 -10.97
N MET A 84 -2.11 -1.24 -9.95
CA MET A 84 -3.41 -1.01 -9.30
C MET A 84 -3.51 0.39 -8.71
N PHE A 85 -2.42 0.91 -8.13
CA PHE A 85 -2.39 2.29 -7.62
C PHE A 85 -2.56 3.32 -8.75
N ALA A 86 -1.85 3.15 -9.86
CA ALA A 86 -1.97 4.05 -11.01
C ALA A 86 -3.39 4.04 -11.61
N GLU A 87 -4.03 2.88 -11.65
CA GLU A 87 -5.43 2.74 -12.08
C GLU A 87 -6.40 3.43 -11.10
N ALA A 88 -6.21 3.21 -9.78
CA ALA A 88 -7.01 3.86 -8.76
C ALA A 88 -6.94 5.39 -8.86
N VAL A 89 -5.74 5.95 -9.05
CA VAL A 89 -5.54 7.40 -9.24
C VAL A 89 -6.32 7.91 -10.47
N LYS A 90 -6.30 7.19 -11.59
CA LYS A 90 -7.07 7.57 -12.78
C LYS A 90 -8.57 7.59 -12.52
N VAL A 91 -9.10 6.61 -11.78
CA VAL A 91 -10.52 6.59 -11.39
C VAL A 91 -10.87 7.83 -10.57
N PHE A 92 -10.03 8.21 -9.61
CA PHE A 92 -10.24 9.41 -8.80
C PHE A 92 -10.13 10.73 -9.59
N GLU A 93 -9.29 10.78 -10.62
CA GLU A 93 -9.18 11.95 -11.49
C GLU A 93 -10.41 12.10 -12.39
N GLN A 94 -10.92 11.00 -12.93
CA GLN A 94 -12.13 10.98 -13.75
C GLN A 94 -13.37 11.35 -12.95
N SER A 95 -13.49 10.90 -11.69
CA SER A 95 -14.63 11.25 -10.82
C SER A 95 -14.68 12.72 -10.39
N LYS A 96 -13.68 13.55 -10.73
CA LYS A 96 -13.69 15.00 -10.49
C LYS A 96 -14.19 15.82 -11.69
N GLY A 97 -14.40 15.17 -12.83
CA GLY A 97 -14.87 15.79 -14.07
C GLY A 97 -16.38 15.71 -14.29
N ASP A 98 -17.10 14.99 -13.42
CA ASP A 98 -18.55 14.86 -13.37
C ASP A 98 -19.14 15.69 -12.21
#